data_AF-A0A946DRZ8-F1
#
_entry.id   AF-A0A946DRZ8-F1
#
_cell.length_a   1.000
_cell.length_b   1.000
_cell.length_c   1.000
_cell.angle_alpha   90.00
_cell.angle_beta   90.00
_cell.angle_gamma   90.00
#
_symmetry.space_group_name_H-M   'P 1'
#
loop_
_entity.id
_entity.type
_entity.pdbx_description
1 polymer ?
#
loop_
_entity_poly.entity_id
_entity_poly.type
_entity_poly.pdbx_seq_one_letter_code
_entity_poly.pdbx_strand_id
1 'polypeptide(L)'
;MSTVGSQIISELGRRGQRGMYFDYATYRELRKVDSLAALAQFVNTRGVPCPSAPSDVATVADCLQQHATDEAKRDPMTWLLLDPTGCLPILFFPFWLLGQFFRGRQ
;
A
#
# COMPACT_ATOMS: atom_id res chain seq x y z
N MET A 1 -23.39 16.15 -3.74
CA MET A 1 -22.92 15.35 -4.90
C MET A 1 -21.64 14.65 -4.51
N SER A 2 -21.53 13.34 -4.73
CA SER A 2 -20.30 12.58 -4.45
C SER A 2 -19.41 12.61 -5.68
N THR A 3 -18.24 13.25 -5.59
CA THR A 3 -17.25 13.31 -6.68
C THR A 3 -16.59 11.93 -6.88
N VAL A 4 -16.06 11.66 -8.07
CA VAL A 4 -15.28 10.43 -8.34
C VAL A 4 -14.06 10.36 -7.41
N GLY A 5 -13.45 11.50 -7.12
CA GLY A 5 -12.42 11.67 -6.11
C GLY A 5 -12.81 11.19 -4.71
N SER A 6 -14.03 11.49 -4.28
CA SER A 6 -14.54 11.02 -2.98
C SER A 6 -14.83 9.52 -3.00
N GLN A 7 -15.26 8.98 -4.14
CA GLN A 7 -15.49 7.55 -4.31
C GLN A 7 -14.19 6.74 -4.24
N ILE A 8 -13.11 7.17 -4.90
CA ILE A 8 -11.80 6.50 -4.78
C ILE A 8 -11.25 6.58 -3.36
N ILE A 9 -11.39 7.70 -2.66
CA ILE A 9 -10.98 7.81 -1.26
C ILE A 9 -11.76 6.84 -0.37
N SER A 10 -13.06 6.69 -0.62
CA SER A 10 -13.91 5.74 0.09
C SER A 10 -13.49 4.29 -0.19
N GLU A 11 -13.21 3.95 -1.45
CA GLU A 11 -12.77 2.61 -1.85
C GLU A 11 -11.40 2.27 -1.23
N LEU A 12 -10.45 3.20 -1.25
CA LEU A 12 -9.17 3.04 -0.56
C LEU A 12 -9.35 2.89 0.96
N GLY A 13 -10.29 3.62 1.55
CA GLY A 13 -10.68 3.46 2.95
C GLY A 13 -11.22 2.07 3.26
N ARG A 14 -12.12 1.56 2.40
CA ARG A 14 -12.70 0.21 2.50
C ARG A 14 -11.62 -0.88 2.43
N ARG A 15 -10.56 -0.64 1.66
CA ARG A 15 -9.40 -1.54 1.52
C ARG A 15 -8.35 -1.38 2.63
N GLY A 16 -8.51 -0.44 3.56
CA GLY A 16 -7.51 -0.14 4.58
C GLY A 16 -6.24 0.54 4.05
N GLN A 17 -6.28 1.08 2.83
CA GLN A 17 -5.14 1.68 2.12
C GLN A 17 -5.18 3.22 2.10
N ARG A 18 -6.09 3.82 2.87
CA ARG A 18 -6.22 5.28 2.95
C ARG A 18 -4.98 5.88 3.61
N GLY A 19 -4.38 6.86 2.95
CA GLY A 19 -3.15 7.50 3.44
C GLY A 19 -1.87 6.89 2.89
N MET A 20 -1.92 5.75 2.18
CA MET A 20 -0.71 5.07 1.71
C MET A 20 -0.12 5.68 0.44
N TYR A 21 -0.96 6.21 -0.46
CA TYR A 21 -0.53 6.58 -1.81
C TYR A 21 -0.28 8.08 -2.01
N PHE A 22 -0.88 8.93 -1.18
CA PHE A 22 -0.89 10.38 -1.39
C PHE A 22 -0.73 11.12 -0.07
N ASP A 23 -0.12 12.30 -0.11
CA ASP A 23 -0.11 13.22 1.03
C ASP A 23 -1.48 13.91 1.23
N TYR A 24 -1.62 14.63 2.35
CA TYR A 24 -2.86 15.32 2.69
C TYR A 24 -3.29 16.35 1.64
N ALA A 25 -2.33 17.10 1.07
CA ALA A 25 -2.61 18.11 0.05
C ALA A 25 -3.17 17.47 -1.23
N THR A 26 -2.55 16.38 -1.67
CA THR A 26 -2.97 15.59 -2.82
C THR A 26 -4.34 14.97 -2.60
N TYR A 27 -4.66 14.49 -1.39
CA TYR A 27 -6.02 14.07 -1.06
C TYR A 27 -7.05 15.19 -1.10
N ARG A 28 -6.67 16.45 -0.84
CA ARG A 28 -7.58 17.60 -1.04
C ARG A 28 -7.83 17.87 -2.51
N GLU A 29 -6.80 17.78 -3.35
CA GLU A 29 -6.96 17.91 -4.80
C GLU A 29 -7.76 16.76 -5.40
N LEU A 30 -7.53 15.53 -4.94
CA LEU A 30 -8.24 14.34 -5.40
C LEU A 30 -9.75 14.48 -5.23
N ARG A 31 -10.23 15.09 -4.13
CA ARG A 31 -11.66 15.32 -3.88
C ARG A 31 -12.35 16.18 -4.94
N LYS A 32 -11.61 17.00 -5.69
CA LYS A 32 -12.13 17.88 -6.75
C LYS A 32 -12.28 17.17 -8.09
N VAL A 33 -11.86 15.90 -8.20
CA VAL A 33 -11.90 15.13 -9.44
C VAL A 33 -13.30 14.56 -9.66
N ASP A 34 -13.92 14.93 -10.78
CA ASP A 34 -15.32 14.61 -11.07
C ASP A 34 -15.52 13.49 -12.10
N SER A 35 -14.48 13.05 -12.81
CA SER A 35 -14.58 12.01 -13.83
C SER A 35 -13.51 10.93 -13.67
N LEU A 36 -13.82 9.71 -14.14
CA LEU A 36 -12.90 8.57 -14.15
C LEU A 36 -11.67 8.83 -15.03
N ALA A 37 -11.84 9.49 -16.18
CA ALA A 37 -10.73 9.88 -17.04
C ALA A 37 -9.80 10.89 -16.36
N ALA A 38 -10.37 11.90 -15.68
CA ALA A 38 -9.58 12.86 -14.91
C ALA A 38 -8.87 12.19 -13.72
N LEU A 39 -9.50 11.20 -13.09
CA LEU A 39 -8.88 10.39 -12.04
C LEU A 39 -7.69 9.57 -12.58
N ALA A 40 -7.86 8.90 -13.71
CA ALA A 40 -6.78 8.16 -14.37
C ALA A 40 -5.62 9.08 -14.75
N GLN A 41 -5.90 10.26 -15.31
CA GLN A 41 -4.88 11.25 -15.63
C GLN A 41 -4.18 11.77 -14.36
N PHE A 42 -4.93 11.99 -13.28
CA PHE A 42 -4.40 12.45 -11.99
C PHE A 42 -3.38 11.47 -11.38
N VAL A 43 -3.63 10.16 -11.50
CA VAL A 43 -2.70 9.13 -11.00
C VAL A 43 -1.52 8.91 -11.96
N ASN A 44 -1.76 8.92 -13.28
CA ASN A 44 -0.71 8.78 -14.30
C ASN A 44 0.32 9.92 -14.23
N THR A 45 -0.13 11.16 -14.03
CA THR A 45 0.76 12.33 -13.86
C THR A 45 1.65 12.24 -12.63
N ARG A 46 1.36 11.33 -11.70
CA ARG A 46 2.14 11.05 -10.49
C ARG A 46 2.98 9.77 -10.61
N GLY A 47 3.09 9.21 -11.82
CA GLY A 47 3.93 8.04 -12.09
C GLY A 47 3.23 6.70 -11.90
N VAL A 48 1.94 6.67 -11.56
CA VAL A 48 1.17 5.43 -11.42
C VAL A 48 0.55 5.06 -12.77
N PRO A 49 1.06 4.04 -13.47
CA PRO A 49 0.52 3.65 -14.77
C PRO A 49 -0.88 3.07 -14.60
N CYS A 50 -1.87 3.70 -15.24
CA CYS A 50 -3.27 3.28 -15.18
C CYS A 50 -3.95 3.55 -16.54
N PRO A 51 -4.90 2.72 -17.00
CA PRO A 51 -5.55 2.92 -18.29
C PRO A 51 -6.22 4.30 -18.38
N SER A 52 -6.12 4.97 -19.53
CA SER A 52 -6.64 6.32 -19.74
C SER A 52 -8.17 6.45 -19.59
N ALA A 53 -8.88 5.34 -19.76
CA ALA A 53 -10.33 5.24 -19.62
C ALA A 53 -10.69 4.02 -18.76
N PRO A 54 -10.57 4.10 -17.43
CA PRO A 54 -10.93 3.00 -16.54
C PRO A 54 -12.46 2.83 -16.49
N SER A 55 -12.91 1.59 -16.35
CA SER A 55 -14.34 1.25 -16.27
C SER A 55 -14.98 1.69 -14.96
N ASP A 56 -14.21 1.71 -13.86
CA ASP A 56 -14.69 2.07 -12.53
C ASP A 56 -13.54 2.58 -11.62
N VAL A 57 -13.92 2.98 -10.41
CA VAL A 57 -13.01 3.42 -9.35
C VAL A 57 -12.14 2.27 -8.84
N ALA A 58 -12.68 1.04 -8.80
CA ALA A 58 -11.95 -0.12 -8.30
C ALA A 58 -10.72 -0.42 -9.17
N THR A 59 -10.85 -0.29 -10.49
CA THR A 59 -9.76 -0.43 -11.46
C THR A 59 -8.61 0.54 -11.15
N VAL A 60 -8.93 1.79 -10.79
CA VAL A 60 -7.89 2.77 -10.41
C VAL A 60 -7.25 2.43 -9.07
N ALA A 61 -8.03 1.94 -8.10
CA ALA A 61 -7.49 1.44 -6.83
C ALA A 61 -6.55 0.25 -7.05
N ASP A 62 -6.90 -0.64 -7.97
CA ASP A 62 -6.07 -1.80 -8.34
C ASP A 62 -4.75 -1.36 -8.98
N CYS A 63 -4.76 -0.36 -9.88
CA CYS A 63 -3.53 0.24 -10.42
C CYS A 63 -2.60 0.76 -9.31
N LEU A 64 -3.15 1.49 -8.33
CA LEU A 64 -2.38 2.04 -7.21
C LEU A 64 -1.74 0.92 -6.38
N GLN A 65 -2.53 -0.11 -6.07
CA GLN A 65 -2.06 -1.26 -5.31
C GLN A 65 -0.98 -2.05 -6.07
N GLN A 66 -1.20 -2.32 -7.36
CA GLN A 66 -0.25 -3.02 -8.20
C GLN A 66 1.06 -2.26 -8.32
N HIS A 67 0.99 -0.95 -8.55
CA HIS A 67 2.16 -0.09 -8.62
C HIS A 67 2.97 -0.12 -7.32
N ALA A 68 2.31 0.06 -6.17
CA ALA A 68 2.99 -0.03 -4.87
C ALA A 68 3.60 -1.41 -4.62
N THR A 69 2.96 -2.48 -5.07
CA THR A 69 3.48 -3.85 -4.97
C THR A 69 4.70 -4.05 -5.87
N ASP A 70 4.70 -3.49 -7.07
CA ASP A 70 5.80 -3.62 -8.02
C ASP A 70 7.01 -2.75 -7.61
N GLU A 71 6.77 -1.58 -7.02
CA GLU A 71 7.83 -0.79 -6.38
C GLU A 71 8.43 -1.53 -5.17
N ALA A 72 7.60 -2.14 -4.33
CA ALA A 72 8.05 -2.96 -3.20
C ALA A 72 8.96 -4.12 -3.61
N LYS A 73 8.68 -4.76 -4.75
CA LYS A 73 9.52 -5.84 -5.30
C LYS A 73 10.86 -5.33 -5.83
N ARG A 74 10.92 -4.09 -6.33
CA ARG A 74 12.17 -3.49 -6.83
C ARG A 74 13.10 -3.09 -5.71
N ASP A 75 12.56 -2.69 -4.57
CA ASP A 75 13.33 -2.36 -3.37
C ASP A 75 12.81 -3.11 -2.13
N PRO A 76 13.15 -4.40 -1.99
CA PRO A 76 12.69 -5.22 -0.88
C PRO A 76 13.26 -4.77 0.48
N MET A 77 14.39 -4.04 0.49
CA MET A 77 14.99 -3.51 1.72
C MET A 77 14.16 -2.37 2.32
N THR A 78 13.49 -1.57 1.50
CA THR A 78 12.66 -0.45 1.96
C THR A 78 11.46 -0.92 2.78
N TRP A 79 10.86 -2.07 2.44
CA TRP A 79 9.77 -2.67 3.23
C TRP A 79 10.23 -3.29 4.56
N LEU A 80 11.45 -3.85 4.59
CA LEU A 80 12.07 -4.37 5.82
C LEU A 80 12.29 -3.29 6.88
N LEU A 81 12.38 -2.01 6.46
CA LEU A 81 12.54 -0.85 7.35
C LEU A 81 11.19 -0.23 7.79
N LEU A 82 10.11 -0.47 7.04
CA LEU A 82 8.77 0.07 7.30
C LEU A 82 7.89 -0.85 8.15
N ASP A 83 8.29 -2.11 8.36
CA ASP A 83 7.63 -3.04 9.28
C ASP A 83 8.53 -3.34 10.50
N PRO A 84 8.43 -2.56 11.60
CA PRO A 84 9.17 -2.84 12.84
C PRO A 84 8.70 -4.13 13.54
N THR A 85 7.64 -4.80 13.06
CA THR A 85 7.08 -6.01 13.68
C THR A 85 7.43 -7.31 12.95
N GLY A 86 7.94 -7.25 11.71
CA GLY A 86 8.16 -8.43 10.86
C GLY A 86 9.42 -9.28 11.15
N CYS A 87 10.39 -8.79 11.92
CA CYS A 87 11.69 -9.47 12.09
C CYS A 87 11.93 -10.13 13.46
N LEU A 88 10.94 -10.19 14.36
CA LEU A 88 11.16 -10.68 15.73
C LEU A 88 11.07 -12.20 16.00
N PRO A 89 10.72 -13.13 15.09
CA PRO A 89 10.79 -14.55 15.44
C PRO A 89 12.13 -15.22 15.10
N ILE A 90 12.99 -14.64 14.25
CA ILE A 90 14.21 -15.32 13.76
C ILE A 90 15.36 -15.27 14.78
N LEU A 91 15.41 -14.26 15.66
CA LEU A 91 16.46 -14.15 16.67
C LEU A 91 16.20 -14.97 17.95
N PHE A 92 14.97 -15.43 18.20
CA PHE A 92 14.64 -16.21 19.40
C PHE A 92 14.70 -17.73 19.20
N PHE A 93 14.68 -18.23 17.96
CA PHE A 93 14.73 -19.67 17.68
C PHE A 93 16.04 -20.38 18.10
N PRO A 94 17.25 -19.80 17.94
CA PRO A 94 18.46 -20.50 18.38
C PRO A 94 18.63 -20.50 19.91
N PHE A 95 18.05 -19.53 20.63
CA PHE A 95 18.19 -19.45 22.09
C PHE A 95 17.31 -20.46 22.83
N TRP A 96 16.15 -20.80 22.27
CA TRP A 96 15.24 -21.80 22.87
C TRP A 96 15.78 -23.23 22.75
N LEU A 97 16.46 -23.55 21.64
CA LEU A 97 17.13 -24.85 21.43
C LEU A 97 18.33 -25.06 22.36
N LEU A 98 19.12 -24.01 22.63
CA LEU A 98 20.22 -24.08 23.59
C LEU A 98 19.74 -24.28 25.04
N GLY A 99 18.62 -23.66 25.42
CA GLY A 99 18.03 -23.83 26.76
C GLY A 99 17.54 -25.26 27.04
N GLN A 100 17.02 -25.96 26.02
CA GLN A 100 16.60 -27.37 26.14
C GLN A 100 17.79 -28.33 26.26
N PHE A 101 18.93 -28.02 25.62
CA PHE A 101 20.11 -28.88 25.64
C PHE A 101 20.79 -28.95 27.02
N PHE A 102 20.81 -27.84 27.78
CA PHE A 102 21.37 -27.82 29.13
C PHE A 102 20.45 -28.42 30.20
N ARG A 103 19.14 -28.50 29.95
CA ARG A 103 18.16 -29.00 30.92
C ARG A 103 18.01 -30.52 30.95
N GLY A 104 18.53 -31.22 29.93
CA GLY A 104 18.51 -32.69 29.84
C GLY A 104 19.79 -33.39 30.35
N ARG A 105 20.70 -32.66 31.01
CA ARG A 105 22.00 -33.18 31.48
C ARG A 105 22.27 -32.98 32.98
N GLN A 106 21.24 -32.66 33.78
CA GLN A 106 21.29 -32.71 35.24
C GLN A 106 20.40 -33.83 35.77
#